data_AF-A0A238W3I0-F1
#
_entry.id   AF-A0A238W3I0-F1
#
_cell.length_a   1.000
_cell.length_b   1.000
_cell.length_c   1.000
_cell.angle_alpha   90.00
_cell.angle_beta   90.00
_cell.angle_gamma   90.00
#
_symmetry.space_group_name_H-M   'P 1'
#
loop_
_entity.id
_entity.type
_entity.pdbx_description
1 polymer ?
#
loop_
_entity_poly.entity_id
_entity_poly.type
_entity_poly.pdbx_seq_one_letter_code
_entity_poly.pdbx_strand_id
1 'polypeptide(L)'
;MNILQEVKKGKELEYRKWESHVSRSKDNAFYAVKRMDLLIISICGAGIYLIFQTFKEINTTELNPDNLWAIKLSGIIFLLAISINFISQLTGKESNKNEVKYSSMVLKELEGKKINEEEKNNVDCLASSYNKATRILNISAIVLMFIGLILITYFNYHLLS
;
A
#
# COMPACT_ATOMS: atom_id res chain seq x y z
N MET A 1 0.83 -5.16 52.63
CA MET A 1 1.22 -5.12 51.21
C MET A 1 1.70 -3.70 50.92
N ASN A 2 2.89 -3.52 50.34
CA ASN A 2 3.61 -2.25 50.36
C ASN A 2 3.10 -1.32 49.23
N ILE A 3 2.74 -0.07 49.52
CA ILE A 3 2.17 0.90 48.55
C ILE A 3 3.05 1.03 47.29
N LEU A 4 4.38 0.94 47.47
CA LEU A 4 5.35 0.92 46.38
C LEU A 4 5.18 -0.26 45.40
N GLN A 5 4.76 -1.44 45.88
CA GLN A 5 4.49 -2.60 45.01
C GLN A 5 3.20 -2.45 44.20
N GLU A 6 2.17 -1.81 44.76
CA GLU A 6 0.93 -1.51 44.04
C GLU A 6 1.13 -0.45 42.96
N VAL A 7 1.87 0.61 43.25
CA VAL A 7 2.22 1.64 42.26
C VAL A 7 3.05 1.05 41.11
N LYS A 8 3.98 0.13 41.41
CA LYS A 8 4.76 -0.58 40.38
C LYS A 8 3.88 -1.47 39.50
N LYS A 9 2.99 -2.26 40.10
CA LYS A 9 2.02 -3.09 39.38
C LYS A 9 1.06 -2.28 38.51
N GLY A 10 0.58 -1.14 39.00
CA GLY A 10 -0.30 -0.24 38.24
C GLY A 10 0.38 0.29 36.98
N LYS A 11 1.62 0.76 37.09
CA LYS A 11 2.43 1.22 35.96
C LYS A 11 2.74 0.11 34.96
N GLU A 12 3.03 -1.11 35.42
CA GLU A 12 3.23 -2.27 34.54
C GLU A 12 1.95 -2.66 33.79
N LEU A 13 0.78 -2.59 34.44
CA LEU A 13 -0.50 -2.87 33.82
C LEU A 13 -0.84 -1.83 32.74
N GLU A 14 -0.58 -0.56 33.02
CA GLU A 14 -0.77 0.54 32.09
C GLU A 14 0.18 0.42 30.89
N TYR A 15 1.46 0.12 31.14
CA TYR A 15 2.44 -0.18 30.08
C TYR A 15 1.96 -1.30 29.15
N ARG A 16 1.52 -2.43 29.70
CA ARG A 16 1.01 -3.56 28.91
C ARG A 16 -0.23 -3.20 28.09
N LYS A 17 -1.13 -2.36 28.63
CA LYS A 17 -2.29 -1.85 27.87
C LYS A 17 -1.82 -1.03 26.67
N TRP A 18 -0.89 -0.11 26.86
CA TRP A 18 -0.33 0.70 25.78
C TRP A 18 0.42 -0.14 24.74
N GLU A 19 1.24 -1.09 25.18
CA GLU A 19 1.94 -2.04 24.30
C GLU A 19 0.95 -2.84 23.43
N SER A 20 -0.11 -3.37 24.05
CA SER A 20 -1.16 -4.09 23.32
C SER A 20 -1.92 -3.20 22.33
N HIS A 21 -2.16 -1.93 22.70
CA HIS A 21 -2.84 -0.97 21.85
C HIS A 21 -1.99 -0.58 20.63
N VAL A 22 -0.69 -0.38 20.84
CA VAL A 22 0.28 -0.13 19.77
C VAL A 22 0.38 -1.33 18.83
N SER A 23 0.49 -2.56 19.38
CA SER A 23 0.52 -3.78 18.57
C SER A 23 -0.72 -3.92 17.70
N ARG A 24 -1.92 -3.78 18.29
CA ARG A 24 -3.19 -3.83 17.54
C ARG A 24 -3.28 -2.76 16.46
N SER A 25 -2.80 -1.55 16.74
CA SER A 25 -2.81 -0.45 15.78
C SER A 25 -1.90 -0.74 14.58
N LYS A 26 -0.73 -1.36 14.81
CA LYS A 26 0.16 -1.83 13.73
C LYS A 26 -0.49 -2.92 12.89
N ASP A 27 -1.11 -3.91 13.52
CA ASP A 27 -1.79 -5.00 12.81
C ASP A 27 -2.95 -4.47 11.96
N ASN A 28 -3.74 -3.54 12.51
CA ASN A 28 -4.83 -2.89 11.80
C ASN A 28 -4.33 -2.07 10.60
N ALA A 29 -3.25 -1.32 10.75
CA ALA A 29 -2.67 -0.54 9.66
C ALA A 29 -2.15 -1.46 8.54
N PHE A 30 -1.42 -2.52 8.89
CA PHE A 30 -0.93 -3.51 7.93
C PHE A 30 -2.08 -4.20 7.19
N TYR A 31 -3.14 -4.55 7.92
CA TYR A 31 -4.33 -5.14 7.35
C TYR A 31 -5.07 -4.19 6.39
N ALA A 32 -5.18 -2.91 6.74
CA ALA A 32 -5.78 -1.90 5.89
C ALA A 32 -5.01 -1.73 4.57
N VAL A 33 -3.67 -1.70 4.60
CA VAL A 33 -2.84 -1.63 3.39
C VAL A 33 -3.09 -2.83 2.48
N LYS A 34 -3.06 -4.05 3.04
CA LYS A 34 -3.36 -5.28 2.26
C LYS A 34 -4.74 -5.25 1.60
N ARG A 35 -5.76 -4.74 2.29
CA ARG A 35 -7.10 -4.61 1.73
C ARG A 35 -7.12 -3.62 0.56
N MET A 36 -6.42 -2.50 0.67
CA MET A 36 -6.35 -1.52 -0.42
C MET A 36 -5.67 -2.10 -1.66
N ASP A 37 -4.58 -2.85 -1.48
CA ASP A 37 -3.91 -3.53 -2.60
C ASP A 37 -4.84 -4.49 -3.33
N LEU A 38 -5.56 -5.31 -2.57
CA LEU A 38 -6.50 -6.28 -3.13
C LEU A 38 -7.67 -5.59 -3.84
N LEU A 39 -8.15 -4.46 -3.32
CA LEU A 39 -9.17 -3.64 -3.98
C LEU A 39 -8.67 -3.05 -5.30
N ILE A 40 -7.45 -2.49 -5.33
CA ILE A 40 -6.87 -1.93 -6.56
C ILE A 40 -6.75 -3.00 -7.64
N ILE A 41 -6.17 -4.16 -7.30
CA ILE A 41 -6.03 -5.27 -8.25
C ILE A 41 -7.40 -5.74 -8.75
N SER A 42 -8.38 -5.88 -7.86
CA SER A 42 -9.72 -6.36 -8.22
C SER A 42 -10.45 -5.38 -9.15
N ILE A 43 -10.44 -4.09 -8.82
CA ILE A 43 -11.13 -3.04 -9.59
C ILE A 43 -10.46 -2.85 -10.95
N CYS A 44 -9.13 -2.70 -10.98
CA CYS A 44 -8.38 -2.55 -12.23
C CYS A 44 -8.50 -3.81 -13.10
N GLY A 45 -8.46 -5.01 -12.50
CA GLY A 45 -8.64 -6.27 -13.22
C GLY A 45 -10.03 -6.38 -13.86
N ALA A 46 -11.08 -6.03 -13.13
CA ALA A 46 -12.44 -5.95 -13.68
C ALA A 46 -12.55 -4.89 -14.80
N GLY A 47 -11.93 -3.73 -14.63
CA GLY A 47 -11.88 -2.68 -15.66
C GLY A 47 -11.18 -3.14 -16.93
N ILE A 48 -10.04 -3.83 -16.82
CA ILE A 48 -9.32 -4.42 -17.96
C ILE A 48 -10.17 -5.48 -18.66
N TYR A 49 -10.86 -6.33 -17.90
CA TYR A 49 -11.79 -7.32 -18.46
C TYR A 49 -12.91 -6.65 -19.29
N LEU A 50 -13.54 -5.59 -18.75
CA LEU A 50 -14.55 -4.82 -19.46
C LEU A 50 -14.00 -4.20 -20.75
N ILE A 51 -12.77 -3.69 -20.73
CA ILE A 51 -12.10 -3.16 -21.92
C ILE A 51 -11.95 -4.24 -23.00
N PHE A 52 -11.47 -5.43 -22.65
CA PHE A 52 -11.32 -6.52 -23.60
C PHE A 52 -12.65 -6.97 -24.19
N GLN A 53 -13.69 -7.06 -23.36
CA GLN A 53 -15.04 -7.38 -23.80
C GLN A 53 -15.56 -6.33 -24.79
N THR A 54 -15.36 -5.05 -24.48
CA THR A 54 -15.78 -3.94 -25.35
C THR A 54 -15.04 -3.96 -26.68
N PHE A 55 -13.73 -4.21 -26.69
CA PHE A 55 -12.96 -4.36 -27.92
C PHE A 55 -13.44 -5.52 -28.79
N LYS A 56 -13.78 -6.65 -28.15
CA LYS A 56 -14.32 -7.81 -28.87
C LYS A 56 -15.63 -7.46 -29.57
N GLU A 57 -16.52 -6.73 -28.89
CA GLU A 57 -17.80 -6.30 -29.44
C GLU A 57 -17.62 -5.30 -30.59
N ILE A 58 -16.79 -4.26 -30.40
CA ILE A 58 -16.46 -3.27 -31.44
C ILE A 58 -15.96 -3.97 -32.72
N ASN A 59 -15.05 -4.93 -32.59
CA ASN A 59 -14.49 -5.67 -33.73
C ASN A 59 -15.51 -6.61 -34.38
N THR A 60 -16.49 -7.13 -33.64
CA THR A 60 -17.51 -8.05 -34.16
C THR A 60 -18.62 -7.30 -34.90
N THR A 61 -18.95 -6.08 -34.45
CA THR A 61 -20.04 -5.27 -35.01
C THR A 61 -19.54 -4.24 -36.03
N GLU A 62 -18.24 -4.20 -36.33
CA GLU A 62 -17.60 -3.21 -37.22
C GLU A 62 -17.91 -1.75 -36.83
N LEU A 63 -18.11 -1.50 -35.54
CA LEU A 63 -18.33 -0.15 -35.02
C LEU A 63 -17.01 0.63 -35.04
N ASN A 64 -17.06 1.89 -35.48
CA ASN A 64 -15.91 2.80 -35.45
C ASN A 64 -16.22 3.99 -34.54
N PRO A 65 -16.13 3.83 -33.21
CA PRO A 65 -16.41 4.93 -32.29
C PRO A 65 -15.27 5.96 -32.33
N ASP A 66 -15.63 7.24 -32.46
CA ASP A 66 -14.69 8.37 -32.50
C ASP A 66 -13.79 8.45 -31.24
N ASN A 67 -14.27 7.93 -30.11
CA ASN A 67 -13.60 8.00 -28.81
C ASN A 67 -12.82 6.72 -28.43
N LEU A 68 -12.46 5.85 -29.38
CA LEU A 68 -11.73 4.61 -29.10
C LEU A 68 -10.43 4.80 -28.29
N TRP A 69 -9.81 5.99 -28.41
CA TRP A 69 -8.62 6.38 -27.66
C TRP A 69 -8.85 6.33 -26.14
N ALA A 70 -10.05 6.68 -25.65
CA ALA A 70 -10.36 6.73 -24.22
C ALA A 70 -10.31 5.33 -23.59
N ILE A 71 -10.84 4.32 -24.28
CA ILE A 71 -10.76 2.92 -23.85
C ILE A 71 -9.30 2.43 -23.83
N LYS A 72 -8.52 2.72 -24.89
CA LYS A 72 -7.10 2.33 -24.95
C LYS A 72 -6.31 2.92 -23.79
N LEU A 73 -6.52 4.21 -23.54
CA LEU A 73 -5.85 4.93 -22.46
C LEU A 73 -6.27 4.41 -21.09
N SER A 74 -7.56 4.12 -20.88
CA SER A 74 -8.02 3.55 -19.61
C SER A 74 -7.38 2.20 -19.29
N GLY A 75 -7.17 1.34 -20.30
CA GLY A 75 -6.47 0.06 -20.13
C GLY A 75 -5.02 0.21 -19.73
N ILE A 76 -4.30 1.14 -20.38
CA ILE A 76 -2.92 1.47 -20.01
C ILE A 76 -2.86 1.99 -18.58
N ILE A 77 -3.78 2.88 -18.19
CA ILE A 77 -3.83 3.46 -16.85
C ILE A 77 -4.12 2.39 -15.77
N PHE A 78 -5.04 1.46 -16.01
CA PHE A 78 -5.26 0.35 -15.08
C PHE A 78 -4.05 -0.56 -14.94
N LEU A 79 -3.36 -0.87 -16.05
CA LEU A 79 -2.15 -1.67 -16.01
C LEU A 79 -1.03 -0.98 -15.22
N LEU A 80 -0.88 0.34 -15.41
CA LEU A 80 0.05 1.17 -14.64
C LEU A 80 -0.32 1.21 -13.16
N ALA A 81 -1.61 1.35 -12.82
CA ALA A 81 -2.09 1.33 -11.43
C ALA A 81 -1.75 0.01 -10.73
N ILE A 82 -1.98 -1.14 -11.40
CA ILE A 82 -1.61 -2.47 -10.87
C ILE A 82 -0.09 -2.58 -10.70
N SER A 83 0.68 -2.13 -11.68
CA SER A 83 2.14 -2.21 -11.65
C SER A 83 2.73 -1.35 -10.53
N ILE A 84 2.25 -0.13 -10.36
CA ILE A 84 2.66 0.76 -9.26
C ILE A 84 2.26 0.18 -7.90
N ASN A 85 1.06 -0.41 -7.79
CA ASN A 85 0.64 -1.08 -6.57
C ASN A 85 1.57 -2.26 -6.22
N PHE A 86 1.95 -3.07 -7.20
CA PHE A 86 2.89 -4.18 -7.00
C PHE A 86 4.29 -3.69 -6.57
N ILE A 87 4.81 -2.64 -7.21
CA ILE A 87 6.09 -2.03 -6.81
C ILE A 87 6.01 -1.49 -5.38
N SER A 88 4.90 -0.86 -5.01
CA SER A 88 4.67 -0.37 -3.65
C SER A 88 4.77 -1.48 -2.60
N GLN A 89 4.20 -2.66 -2.88
CA GLN A 89 4.31 -3.84 -2.01
C GLN A 89 5.75 -4.34 -1.89
N LEU A 90 6.51 -4.37 -3.00
CA LEU A 90 7.93 -4.73 -2.98
C LEU A 90 8.75 -3.74 -2.13
N THR A 91 8.52 -2.44 -2.31
CA THR A 91 9.16 -1.38 -1.53
C THR A 91 8.80 -1.48 -0.03
N GLY A 92 7.54 -1.77 0.28
CA GLY A 92 7.08 -1.96 1.66
C GLY A 92 7.72 -3.18 2.33
N LYS A 93 7.97 -4.25 1.58
CA LYS A 93 8.69 -5.43 2.08
C LYS A 93 10.13 -5.10 2.48
N GLU A 94 10.85 -4.34 1.66
CA GLU A 94 12.21 -3.91 1.99
C GLU A 94 12.23 -2.91 3.15
N SER A 95 11.23 -2.04 3.26
CA SER A 95 11.07 -1.17 4.44
C SER A 95 10.96 -1.97 5.74
N ASN A 96 10.04 -2.94 5.77
CA ASN A 96 9.83 -3.80 6.94
C ASN A 96 11.10 -4.59 7.31
N LYS A 97 11.87 -5.06 6.32
CA LYS A 97 13.14 -5.76 6.56
C LYS A 97 14.15 -4.84 7.24
N ASN A 98 14.24 -3.57 6.83
CA ASN A 98 15.11 -2.58 7.47
C ASN A 98 14.61 -2.20 8.87
N GLU A 99 13.29 -2.06 9.09
CA GLU A 99 12.74 -1.84 10.43
C GLU A 99 13.03 -3.00 11.40
N VAL A 100 12.97 -4.25 10.93
CA VAL A 100 13.37 -5.42 11.73
C VAL A 100 14.85 -5.37 12.05
N LYS A 101 15.70 -5.01 11.08
CA LYS A 101 17.15 -4.88 11.29
C LYS A 101 17.45 -3.79 12.32
N TYR A 102 16.83 -2.62 12.20
CA TYR A 102 16.94 -1.52 13.16
C TYR A 102 16.49 -1.93 14.57
N SER A 103 15.33 -2.55 14.69
CA SER A 103 14.80 -3.02 15.98
C SER A 103 15.72 -4.04 16.63
N SER A 104 16.32 -4.95 15.85
CA SER A 104 17.29 -5.93 16.34
C SER A 104 18.58 -5.29 16.84
N MET A 105 18.99 -4.16 16.25
CA MET A 105 20.12 -3.37 16.73
C MET A 105 19.76 -2.70 18.06
N VAL A 106 18.63 -2.00 18.15
CA VAL A 106 18.19 -1.37 19.41
C VAL A 106 18.11 -2.37 20.57
N LEU A 107 17.61 -3.60 20.34
CA LEU A 107 17.58 -4.64 21.36
C LEU A 107 18.99 -5.07 21.81
N LYS A 108 19.94 -5.23 20.88
CA LYS A 108 21.33 -5.56 21.22
C LYS A 108 22.02 -4.46 22.02
N GLU A 109 21.68 -3.20 21.76
CA GLU A 109 22.19 -2.05 22.51
C GLU A 109 21.68 -2.06 23.96
N LEU A 110 20.40 -2.35 24.16
CA LEU A 110 19.80 -2.52 25.49
C LEU A 110 20.39 -3.70 26.27
N GLU A 111 20.85 -4.75 25.58
CA GLU A 111 21.59 -5.87 26.16
C GLU A 111 23.07 -5.53 26.49
N GLY A 112 23.51 -4.29 26.22
CA GLY A 112 24.87 -3.82 26.50
C GLY A 112 25.91 -4.19 25.44
N LYS A 113 25.50 -4.67 24.26
CA LYS A 113 26.41 -4.96 23.15
C LYS A 113 26.78 -3.66 22.43
N LYS A 114 28.04 -3.51 22.04
CA LYS A 114 28.49 -2.37 21.21
C LYS A 114 27.86 -2.46 19.82
N ILE A 115 27.26 -1.36 19.38
CA ILE A 115 26.68 -1.22 18.05
C ILE A 115 27.36 -0.08 17.32
N ASN A 116 27.48 -0.23 16.01
CA ASN A 116 27.89 0.85 15.14
C ASN A 116 26.70 1.80 14.91
N GLU A 117 26.74 2.98 15.54
CA GLU A 117 25.72 4.03 15.38
C GLU A 117 25.56 4.49 13.92
N GLU A 118 26.63 4.43 13.12
CA GLU A 118 26.56 4.77 11.69
C GLU A 118 25.72 3.75 10.92
N GLU A 119 25.87 2.46 11.20
CA GLU A 119 25.06 1.41 10.59
C GLU A 119 23.58 1.52 11.00
N LYS A 120 23.33 1.82 12.27
CA LYS A 120 21.99 2.03 12.82
C LYS A 120 21.26 3.20 12.15
N ASN A 121 21.93 4.35 12.02
CA ASN A 121 21.39 5.53 11.33
C ASN A 121 21.13 5.27 9.84
N ASN A 122 22.03 4.53 9.17
CA ASN A 122 21.84 4.18 7.76
C ASN A 122 20.60 3.30 7.55
N VAL A 123 20.38 2.32 8.43
CA VAL A 123 19.20 1.43 8.36
C VAL A 123 17.90 2.21 8.63
N ASP A 124 17.90 3.14 9.58
CA ASP A 124 16.73 3.99 9.87
C ASP A 124 16.40 4.93 8.70
N CYS A 125 17.41 5.59 8.12
CA CYS A 125 17.25 6.43 6.94
C CYS A 125 16.68 5.66 5.75
N LEU A 126 17.15 4.42 5.52
CA LEU A 126 16.64 3.55 4.46
C LEU A 126 15.19 3.15 4.72
N ALA A 127 14.84 2.72 5.94
CA ALA A 127 13.46 2.39 6.32
C ALA A 127 12.52 3.58 6.10
N SER A 128 12.90 4.77 6.55
CA SER A 128 12.13 6.01 6.36
C SER A 128 11.93 6.36 4.87
N SER A 129 12.98 6.21 4.06
CA SER A 129 12.92 6.48 2.62
C SER A 129 11.99 5.51 1.90
N TYR A 130 12.08 4.22 2.19
CA TYR A 130 11.18 3.21 1.62
C TYR A 130 9.73 3.40 2.07
N ASN A 131 9.48 3.74 3.34
CA ASN A 131 8.13 4.05 3.82
C ASN A 131 7.51 5.26 3.08
N LYS A 132 8.30 6.32 2.84
CA LYS A 132 7.83 7.47 2.05
C LYS A 132 7.51 7.06 0.61
N ALA A 133 8.39 6.29 -0.03
CA ALA A 133 8.18 5.80 -1.38
C ALA A 133 6.91 4.93 -1.49
N THR A 134 6.73 3.96 -0.60
CA THR A 134 5.51 3.12 -0.53
C THR A 134 4.24 3.96 -0.36
N ARG A 135 4.27 4.99 0.50
CA ARG A 135 3.11 5.87 0.68
C ARG A 135 2.77 6.63 -0.61
N ILE A 136 3.76 7.17 -1.30
CA ILE A 136 3.57 7.89 -2.56
C ILE A 136 3.05 6.95 -3.64
N LEU A 137 3.66 5.77 -3.80
CA LEU A 137 3.25 4.77 -4.79
C LEU A 137 1.80 4.30 -4.55
N ASN A 138 1.41 4.04 -3.30
CA ASN A 138 0.03 3.66 -2.98
C ASN A 138 -0.98 4.76 -3.36
N ILE A 139 -0.71 6.02 -3.02
CA ILE A 139 -1.59 7.13 -3.39
C ILE A 139 -1.67 7.26 -4.91
N SER A 140 -0.53 7.18 -5.60
CA SER A 140 -0.47 7.24 -7.07
C SER A 140 -1.28 6.11 -7.73
N ALA A 141 -1.20 4.88 -7.22
CA ALA A 141 -1.98 3.76 -7.74
C ALA A 141 -3.49 3.99 -7.58
N ILE A 142 -3.93 4.52 -6.43
CA ILE A 142 -5.34 4.85 -6.17
C ILE A 142 -5.81 5.93 -7.15
N VAL A 143 -5.04 7.01 -7.33
CA VAL A 143 -5.39 8.10 -8.25
C VAL A 143 -5.49 7.59 -9.69
N LEU A 144 -4.53 6.79 -10.14
CA LEU A 144 -4.56 6.20 -11.47
C LEU A 144 -5.77 5.29 -11.67
N MET A 145 -6.10 4.44 -10.69
CA MET A 145 -7.31 3.61 -10.74
C MET A 145 -8.57 4.47 -10.96
N PHE A 146 -8.72 5.58 -10.24
CA PHE A 146 -9.87 6.47 -10.42
C PHE A 146 -9.88 7.15 -11.79
N ILE A 147 -8.73 7.58 -12.31
CA ILE A 147 -8.63 8.13 -13.67
C ILE A 147 -9.06 7.09 -14.71
N GLY A 148 -8.63 5.84 -14.56
CA GLY A 148 -9.04 4.75 -15.45
C GLY A 148 -10.56 4.51 -15.45
N LEU A 149 -11.19 4.54 -14.27
CA LEU A 149 -12.64 4.43 -14.12
C LEU A 149 -13.40 5.59 -14.78
N ILE A 150 -12.91 6.82 -14.61
CA ILE A 150 -13.51 8.00 -15.24
C ILE A 150 -13.44 7.88 -16.76
N LEU A 151 -12.32 7.45 -17.33
CA LEU A 151 -12.16 7.29 -18.78
C LEU A 151 -13.07 6.21 -19.37
N ILE A 152 -13.19 5.05 -18.71
CA ILE A 152 -14.16 4.03 -19.14
C ILE A 152 -15.58 4.58 -19.10
N THR A 153 -15.94 5.27 -18.02
CA THR A 153 -17.29 5.81 -17.85
C THR A 153 -17.60 6.85 -18.91
N TYR A 154 -16.64 7.73 -19.21
CA TYR A 154 -16.72 8.71 -20.28
C TYR A 154 -16.94 8.06 -21.65
N PHE A 155 -16.17 7.02 -21.96
CA PHE A 155 -16.34 6.28 -23.22
C PHE A 155 -17.73 5.64 -23.32
N ASN A 156 -18.17 4.95 -22.26
CA ASN A 156 -19.48 4.29 -22.25
C ASN A 156 -20.64 5.28 -22.39
N TYR A 157 -20.55 6.45 -21.76
CA TYR A 157 -21.56 7.50 -21.91
C TYR A 157 -21.68 7.97 -23.37
N HIS A 158 -20.55 8.24 -24.02
CA HIS A 158 -20.52 8.68 -25.42
C HIS A 158 -20.82 7.58 -26.44
N LEU A 159 -20.70 6.30 -26.06
CA LEU A 159 -21.09 5.18 -26.90
C LEU A 159 -22.63 4.97 -26.89
N LEU A 160 -23.28 5.29 -25.76
CA LEU A 160 -24.73 5.14 -25.58
C LEU A 160 -25.55 6.36 -26.01
N SER A 161 -24.91 7.53 -26.15
CA SER A 161 -25.52 8.79 -26.61
C SER A 161 -25.53 8.89 -28.14
#